data_AF-A0A355U6H6-F1
#
_entry.id   AF-A0A355U6H6-F1
#
_cell.length_a   1.000
_cell.length_b   1.000
_cell.length_c   1.000
_cell.angle_alpha   90.00
_cell.angle_beta   90.00
_cell.angle_gamma   90.00
#
_symmetry.space_group_name_H-M   'P 1'
#
loop_
_entity.id
_entity.type
_entity.pdbx_description
1 polymer ?
#
loop_
_entity_poly.entity_id
_entity_poly.type
_entity_poly.pdbx_seq_one_letter_code
_entity_poly.pdbx_strand_id
1 'polypeptide(L)'
;MSGTGVSAQKQDKKGGISAEMLTEIRKGYEGTASDKAIKNALNAAAINVLAANSENIAMIDTHFSDEVKTKGRTNQKSSGRCWLFSGLNVLRAKMIEKYDLGAFTFSQNYVFFYDQLEKA
;
A
#
# COMPACT_ATOMS: atom_id res chain seq x y z
N MET A 1 -10.30 19.80 17.66
CA MET A 1 -10.83 18.55 17.07
C MET A 1 -11.04 17.56 18.20
N SER A 2 -12.20 17.61 18.87
CA SER A 2 -12.52 16.65 19.93
C SER A 2 -13.22 15.47 19.28
N GLY A 3 -12.47 14.40 19.04
CA GLY A 3 -13.06 13.11 18.69
C GLY A 3 -13.86 12.62 19.88
N THR A 4 -15.19 12.78 19.85
CA THR A 4 -16.09 12.11 20.77
C THR A 4 -16.00 10.61 20.51
N GLY A 5 -15.17 9.93 21.28
CA GLY A 5 -15.08 8.48 21.26
C GLY A 5 -16.47 7.89 21.47
N VAL A 6 -16.93 7.08 20.50
CA VAL A 6 -18.16 6.32 20.62
C VAL A 6 -17.96 5.34 21.78
N SER A 7 -18.54 5.64 22.93
CA SER A 7 -18.44 4.79 24.13
C SER A 7 -19.01 3.40 23.82
N ALA A 8 -18.26 2.34 24.14
CA ALA A 8 -18.70 0.94 24.07
C ALA A 8 -20.02 0.67 24.83
N GLN A 9 -20.41 1.58 25.72
CA GLN A 9 -21.65 1.54 26.52
C GLN A 9 -22.95 1.63 25.70
N LYS A 10 -22.90 1.99 24.42
CA LYS A 10 -24.10 2.03 23.54
C LYS A 10 -24.15 0.86 22.55
N GLN A 11 -23.33 -0.16 22.67
CA GLN A 11 -23.43 -1.35 21.81
C GLN A 11 -24.67 -2.17 22.18
N ASP A 12 -25.19 -2.96 21.23
CA ASP A 12 -26.19 -3.96 21.58
C ASP A 12 -25.58 -5.07 22.46
N LYS A 13 -26.43 -5.94 23.04
CA LYS A 13 -25.99 -6.99 23.97
C LYS A 13 -25.01 -8.01 23.36
N LYS A 14 -24.83 -8.03 22.03
CA LYS A 14 -23.90 -8.90 21.31
C LYS A 14 -22.69 -8.13 20.73
N GLY A 15 -22.51 -6.86 21.10
CA GLY A 15 -21.42 -6.01 20.59
C GLY A 15 -21.71 -5.38 19.22
N GLY A 16 -22.95 -5.49 18.72
CA GLY A 16 -23.39 -4.89 17.47
C GLY A 16 -23.69 -3.39 17.60
N ILE A 17 -23.83 -2.72 16.46
CA ILE A 17 -24.14 -1.29 16.39
C ILE A 17 -25.64 -1.10 16.70
N SER A 18 -25.94 -0.43 17.81
CA SER A 18 -27.32 -0.09 18.20
C SER A 18 -27.85 1.14 17.45
N ALA A 19 -29.17 1.37 17.52
CA ALA A 19 -29.81 2.55 16.95
C ALA A 19 -29.34 3.86 17.64
N GLU A 20 -29.13 3.80 18.95
CA GLU A 20 -28.62 4.91 19.75
C GLU A 20 -27.18 5.25 19.34
N MET A 21 -26.35 4.23 19.11
CA MET A 21 -24.99 4.40 18.61
C MET A 21 -24.97 5.02 17.21
N LEU A 22 -25.81 4.53 16.29
CA LEU A 22 -25.94 5.11 14.94
C LEU A 22 -26.35 6.57 14.99
N THR A 23 -27.24 6.92 15.92
CA THR A 23 -27.72 8.30 16.09
C THR A 23 -26.58 9.21 16.55
N GLU A 24 -25.75 8.77 17.48
CA GLU A 24 -24.55 9.52 17.90
C GLU A 24 -23.51 9.66 16.80
N ILE A 25 -23.23 8.59 16.05
CA ILE A 25 -22.30 8.66 14.91
C ILE A 25 -22.79 9.70 13.89
N ARG A 26 -24.10 9.72 13.60
CA ARG A 26 -24.69 10.70 12.66
C ARG A 26 -24.61 12.14 13.17
N LYS A 27 -24.67 12.38 14.48
CA LYS A 27 -24.51 13.73 15.04
C LYS A 27 -23.13 14.34 14.76
N GLY A 28 -22.10 13.51 14.58
CA GLY A 28 -20.76 13.97 14.20
C GLY A 28 -20.66 14.49 12.76
N TYR A 29 -21.70 14.29 11.94
CA TYR A 29 -21.76 14.83 10.58
C TYR A 29 -22.61 16.10 10.56
N GLU A 30 -21.96 17.26 10.39
CA GLU A 30 -22.62 18.57 10.37
C GLU A 30 -23.35 18.84 9.04
N GLY A 31 -22.93 18.19 7.95
CA GLY A 31 -23.57 18.33 6.65
C GLY A 31 -23.36 19.69 6.00
N THR A 32 -22.21 20.30 6.24
CA THR A 32 -21.78 21.56 5.62
C THR A 32 -21.68 21.44 4.10
N ALA A 33 -21.53 22.57 3.40
CA ALA A 33 -21.30 22.56 1.95
C ALA A 33 -20.04 21.76 1.59
N SER A 34 -18.97 21.91 2.39
CA SER A 34 -17.72 21.16 2.24
C SER A 34 -17.92 19.66 2.45
N ASP A 35 -18.66 19.24 3.48
CA ASP A 35 -18.95 17.83 3.73
C ASP A 35 -19.71 17.19 2.56
N LYS A 36 -20.71 17.91 2.03
CA LYS A 36 -21.48 17.47 0.86
C LYS A 36 -20.60 17.35 -0.39
N ALA A 37 -19.71 18.32 -0.61
CA ALA A 37 -18.77 18.28 -1.74
C ALA A 37 -17.82 17.06 -1.63
N ILE A 38 -17.25 16.81 -0.46
CA ILE A 38 -16.38 15.65 -0.21
C ILE A 38 -17.15 14.34 -0.42
N LYS A 39 -18.37 14.22 0.12
CA LYS A 39 -19.22 13.04 -0.05
C LYS A 39 -19.53 12.77 -1.53
N ASN A 40 -19.86 13.81 -2.30
CA ASN A 40 -20.14 13.68 -3.72
C ASN A 40 -18.89 13.26 -4.50
N ALA A 41 -17.73 13.82 -4.17
CA ALA A 41 -16.46 13.44 -4.79
C ALA A 41 -16.14 11.95 -4.51
N LEU A 42 -16.27 11.50 -3.26
CA LEU A 42 -16.06 10.11 -2.87
C LEU A 42 -16.99 9.11 -3.57
N ASN A 43 -18.22 9.52 -3.92
CA ASN A 43 -19.14 8.69 -4.69
C ASN A 43 -18.74 8.58 -6.17
N ALA A 44 -18.00 9.54 -6.70
CA ALA A 44 -17.66 9.64 -8.12
C ALA A 44 -16.26 9.13 -8.47
N ALA A 45 -15.32 9.11 -7.50
CA ALA A 45 -13.92 8.77 -7.74
C ALA A 45 -13.31 7.95 -6.60
N ALA A 46 -12.23 7.21 -6.92
CA ALA A 46 -11.50 6.44 -5.93
C ALA A 46 -10.78 7.35 -4.92
N ILE A 47 -10.81 6.97 -3.64
CA ILE A 47 -10.28 7.78 -2.54
C ILE A 47 -8.79 8.12 -2.71
N ASN A 48 -7.98 7.22 -3.28
CA ASN A 48 -6.55 7.45 -3.49
C ASN A 48 -6.28 8.55 -4.54
N VAL A 49 -7.22 8.79 -5.45
CA VAL A 49 -7.13 9.89 -6.42
C VAL A 49 -7.48 11.21 -5.73
N LEU A 50 -8.53 11.22 -4.92
CA LEU A 50 -9.00 12.42 -4.22
C LEU A 50 -8.06 12.86 -3.09
N ALA A 51 -7.41 11.90 -2.44
CA ALA A 51 -6.47 12.14 -1.35
C ALA A 51 -5.04 12.43 -1.83
N ALA A 52 -4.79 12.43 -3.15
CA ALA A 52 -3.47 12.72 -3.69
C ALA A 52 -3.09 14.20 -3.40
N ASN A 53 -1.91 14.39 -2.80
CA ASN A 53 -1.36 15.72 -2.55
C ASN A 53 -0.26 16.02 -3.58
N SER A 54 -0.54 16.91 -4.52
CA SER A 54 0.39 17.28 -5.59
C SER A 54 1.63 18.01 -5.09
N GLU A 55 1.53 18.76 -3.99
CA GLU A 55 2.68 19.45 -3.37
C GLU A 55 3.67 18.43 -2.80
N ASN A 56 3.16 17.39 -2.12
CA ASN A 56 3.99 16.30 -1.61
C ASN A 56 4.68 15.52 -2.73
N ILE A 57 3.98 15.29 -3.85
CA ILE A 57 4.57 14.61 -5.02
C ILE A 57 5.67 15.46 -5.65
N ALA A 58 5.48 16.79 -5.73
CA ALA A 58 6.46 17.72 -6.28
C ALA A 58 7.77 17.78 -5.46
N MET A 59 7.74 17.39 -4.18
CA MET A 59 8.93 17.33 -3.32
C MET A 59 9.75 16.04 -3.46
N ILE A 60 9.30 15.04 -4.23
CA ILE A 60 10.02 13.78 -4.40
C ILE A 60 11.16 13.98 -5.42
N ASP A 61 12.38 14.14 -4.93
CA ASP A 61 13.59 14.09 -5.75
C ASP A 61 14.05 12.63 -5.92
N THR A 62 14.29 12.23 -7.17
CA THR A 62 14.79 10.89 -7.51
C THR A 62 16.30 10.88 -7.78
N HIS A 63 17.00 11.98 -7.52
CA HIS A 63 18.45 12.06 -7.61
C HIS A 63 19.10 11.46 -6.34
N PHE A 64 20.05 10.56 -6.54
CA PHE A 64 20.87 9.97 -5.48
C PHE A 64 22.35 10.16 -5.80
N SER A 65 23.16 10.52 -4.80
CA SER A 65 24.62 10.69 -4.97
C SER A 65 25.32 9.36 -5.25
N ASP A 66 24.81 8.28 -4.64
CA ASP A 66 25.41 6.96 -4.66
C ASP A 66 24.36 5.94 -5.11
N GLU A 67 24.56 5.40 -6.30
CA GLU A 67 23.63 4.43 -6.90
C GLU A 67 24.29 3.06 -7.07
N VAL A 68 23.52 2.02 -6.77
CA VAL A 68 23.94 0.64 -7.02
C VAL A 68 23.83 0.34 -8.51
N LYS A 69 24.93 -0.10 -9.13
CA LYS A 69 24.94 -0.55 -10.53
C LYS A 69 24.03 -1.76 -10.72
N THR A 70 22.85 -1.52 -11.27
CA THR A 70 21.87 -2.58 -11.57
C THR A 70 21.20 -2.30 -12.90
N LYS A 71 20.82 -3.37 -13.61
CA LYS A 71 20.21 -3.31 -14.94
C LYS A 71 19.03 -4.27 -15.02
N GLY A 72 17.99 -3.87 -15.74
CA GLY A 72 16.77 -4.67 -15.93
C GLY A 72 15.82 -4.62 -14.74
N ARG A 73 14.50 -4.63 -15.02
CA ARG A 73 13.43 -4.63 -14.02
C ARG A 73 12.77 -6.01 -13.98
N THR A 74 12.50 -6.53 -12.79
CA THR A 74 11.78 -7.80 -12.60
C THR A 74 10.29 -7.53 -12.30
N ASN A 75 9.42 -8.48 -12.64
CA ASN A 75 7.97 -8.36 -12.41
C ASN A 75 7.41 -9.69 -11.87
N GLN A 76 6.92 -9.69 -10.62
CA GLN A 76 6.37 -10.88 -9.98
C GLN A 76 4.98 -11.29 -10.51
N LYS A 77 4.33 -10.41 -11.28
CA LYS A 77 2.95 -10.56 -11.78
C LYS A 77 1.97 -10.78 -10.60
N SER A 78 0.86 -11.44 -10.83
CA SER A 78 -0.15 -11.75 -9.80
C SER A 78 0.31 -12.90 -8.90
N SER A 79 1.37 -12.69 -8.12
CA SER A 79 1.89 -13.67 -7.15
C SER A 79 2.38 -12.98 -5.87
N GLY A 80 2.42 -13.72 -4.76
CA GLY A 80 2.89 -13.25 -3.44
C GLY A 80 4.42 -13.30 -3.26
N ARG A 81 5.21 -13.17 -4.33
CA ARG A 81 6.65 -13.49 -4.33
C ARG A 81 7.57 -12.26 -4.15
N CYS A 82 7.07 -11.15 -3.64
CA CYS A 82 7.84 -9.90 -3.51
C CYS A 82 9.12 -10.09 -2.67
N TRP A 83 9.05 -10.87 -1.59
CA TRP A 83 10.18 -11.18 -0.73
C TRP A 83 11.32 -11.88 -1.51
N LEU A 84 10.95 -12.86 -2.35
CA LEU A 84 11.88 -13.62 -3.17
C LEU A 84 12.49 -12.75 -4.27
N PHE A 85 11.67 -11.96 -4.96
CA PHE A 85 12.15 -11.03 -5.98
C PHE A 85 13.11 -9.99 -5.40
N SER A 86 12.81 -9.46 -4.21
CA SER A 86 13.66 -8.49 -3.53
C SER A 86 15.03 -9.09 -3.18
N GLY A 87 15.06 -10.29 -2.60
CA GLY A 87 16.32 -10.98 -2.29
C GLY A 87 17.17 -11.25 -3.53
N LEU A 88 16.56 -11.77 -4.60
CA LEU A 88 17.26 -12.05 -5.86
C LEU A 88 17.72 -10.77 -6.58
N ASN A 89 17.00 -9.65 -6.43
CA ASN A 89 17.39 -8.36 -6.97
C ASN A 89 18.65 -7.80 -6.29
N VAL A 90 18.85 -8.04 -4.99
CA VAL A 90 20.09 -7.68 -4.30
C VAL A 90 21.26 -8.53 -4.79
N LEU A 91 21.09 -9.85 -4.88
CA LEU A 91 22.15 -10.75 -5.31
C LEU A 91 22.57 -10.49 -6.77
N ARG A 92 21.61 -10.20 -7.66
CA ARG A 92 21.91 -10.00 -9.07
C ARG A 92 22.67 -8.70 -9.33
N ALA A 93 22.48 -7.66 -8.53
CA ALA A 93 23.26 -6.41 -8.64
C ALA A 93 24.76 -6.69 -8.47
N LYS A 94 25.14 -7.49 -7.46
CA LYS A 94 26.52 -7.93 -7.25
C LYS A 94 27.07 -8.74 -8.43
N MET A 95 26.26 -9.63 -9.00
CA MET A 95 26.68 -10.42 -10.18
C MET A 95 26.87 -9.54 -11.42
N ILE A 96 25.96 -8.59 -11.64
CA ILE A 96 26.03 -7.64 -12.75
C ILE A 96 27.33 -6.83 -12.65
N GLU A 97 27.64 -6.31 -11.46
CA GLU A 97 28.88 -5.55 -11.25
C GLU A 97 30.13 -6.42 -11.40
N LYS A 98 30.18 -7.59 -10.75
CA LYS A 98 31.37 -8.44 -10.72
C LYS A 98 31.75 -9.01 -12.09
N TYR A 99 30.77 -9.32 -12.93
CA TYR A 99 30.97 -10.00 -14.20
C TYR A 99 30.63 -9.13 -15.42
N ASP A 100 30.45 -7.82 -15.21
CA ASP A 100 30.05 -6.84 -16.24
C ASP A 100 28.86 -7.31 -17.10
N LEU A 101 27.81 -7.78 -16.44
CA LEU A 101 26.65 -8.31 -17.15
C LEU A 101 25.73 -7.18 -17.66
N GLY A 102 24.96 -7.51 -18.70
CA GLY A 102 23.82 -6.72 -19.14
C GLY A 102 22.61 -6.87 -18.20
N ALA A 103 21.40 -6.91 -18.77
CA ALA A 103 20.21 -7.27 -18.01
C ALA A 103 20.28 -8.75 -17.60
N PHE A 104 20.47 -9.00 -16.30
CA PHE A 104 20.58 -10.35 -15.75
C PHE A 104 19.53 -10.59 -14.65
N THR A 105 19.01 -11.81 -14.60
CA THR A 105 18.06 -12.28 -13.57
C THR A 105 18.33 -13.72 -13.20
N PHE A 106 18.26 -14.04 -11.90
CA PHE A 106 18.12 -15.42 -11.44
C PHE A 106 16.73 -15.97 -11.76
N SER A 107 16.60 -17.29 -11.84
CA SER A 107 15.29 -17.94 -11.98
C SER A 107 14.49 -17.84 -10.66
N GLN A 108 13.51 -16.94 -10.62
CA GLN A 108 12.63 -16.81 -9.45
C GLN A 108 11.69 -18.03 -9.32
N ASN A 109 11.32 -18.64 -10.45
CA ASN A 109 10.48 -19.84 -10.46
C ASN A 109 11.21 -21.04 -9.86
N TYR A 110 12.53 -21.17 -10.10
CA TYR A 110 13.32 -22.25 -9.52
C TYR A 110 13.29 -22.19 -7.99
N VAL A 111 13.59 -21.03 -7.40
CA VAL A 111 13.57 -20.88 -5.94
C VAL A 111 12.15 -21.02 -5.38
N PHE A 112 11.14 -20.48 -6.08
CA PHE A 112 9.75 -20.59 -5.65
C PHE A 112 9.21 -22.03 -5.67
N PHE A 113 9.67 -22.86 -6.60
CA PHE A 113 9.31 -24.27 -6.63
C PHE A 113 9.71 -24.98 -5.33
N TYR A 114 10.96 -24.81 -4.89
CA TYR A 114 11.43 -25.40 -3.64
C TYR A 114 10.78 -24.76 -2.41
N ASP A 115 10.55 -23.44 -2.42
CA ASP A 115 9.81 -22.79 -1.34
C ASP A 115 8.41 -23.39 -1.13
N GLN A 116 7.70 -23.70 -2.22
CA GLN A 116 6.39 -24.36 -2.14
C GLN A 116 6.49 -25.82 -1.70
N LEU A 117 7.52 -26.54 -2.14
CA LEU A 117 7.75 -27.94 -1.77
C LEU A 117 8.06 -28.08 -0.28
N GLU A 118 8.92 -27.23 0.27
CA GLU A 118 9.36 -27.29 1.68
C GLU A 118 8.29 -26.82 2.67
N LYS A 119 7.30 -26.03 2.21
CA LYS A 119 6.19 -25.53 3.04
C LYS A 119 4.97 -26.44 3.04
N ALA A 120 4.85 -27.33 2.06
CA ALA A 120 3.74 -28.27 1.93
C ALA A 120 3.86 -29.42 2.93
#